data_AF-A0A2W5WJK1-F1
#
_entry.id   AF-A0A2W5WJK1-F1
#
_cell.length_a   1.000
_cell.length_b   1.000
_cell.length_c   1.000
_cell.angle_alpha   90.00
_cell.angle_beta   90.00
_cell.angle_gamma   90.00
#
_symmetry.space_group_name_H-M   'P 1'
#
loop_
_entity.id
_entity.type
_entity.pdbx_description
1 polymer ?
#
loop_
_entity_poly.entity_id
_entity_poly.type
_entity_poly.pdbx_seq_one_letter_code
_entity_poly.pdbx_strand_id
1 'polypeptide(L)'
;MTFPTPADGPDASTQRSPDGPVAAPGPGGSGGTPPGDVPAERRRTAADVRRWRRYLADERAEAAVYRDLASRRTGEEREILLALALAEGRHEKHWLDLLGDDVGRPLRGDLRTRVLGWLARRFGGVFVLALAQRAEARSGYGSEADATPAMAADERIHEEVVRGLATRGRNRLSGTFRAAVFGANDGLVSNLALVLGIGASGASQHTVLLTGLAGLLAGALSMGAGEFVSVRSQRELLEASTPTAESASALPHLDVDANELALVYRARGMGAQEAQEHADQVLLRLAASGAASGATTGTGAVPVAPTAADLSAGRRAEEGAGVAHDDLETHGTAWGAAVSSFGFFASGALVPVLPYLLGLTGTTAVVVAATMVGVALLVTGAITGLLSGTSPLTRALRQLAIGFGAAGATYLLGLVFGTTVG
;
A
#
# COMPACT_ATOMS: atom_id res chain seq x y z
N MET A 1 -46.44 3.97 16.45
CA MET A 1 -46.21 4.10 14.99
C MET A 1 -46.60 2.79 14.38
N THR A 2 -47.58 2.81 13.47
CA THR A 2 -48.31 1.61 13.06
C THR A 2 -48.35 1.57 11.54
N PHE A 3 -47.77 0.54 10.94
CA PHE A 3 -47.80 0.33 9.50
C PHE A 3 -49.13 -0.28 9.05
N PRO A 4 -49.69 0.16 7.91
CA PRO A 4 -50.72 -0.58 7.20
C PRO A 4 -50.25 -1.11 5.83
N THR A 5 -50.61 -2.35 5.55
CA THR A 5 -50.68 -3.01 4.23
C THR A 5 -51.80 -4.06 4.33
N PRO A 6 -52.37 -4.57 3.21
CA PRO A 6 -52.33 -4.09 1.82
C PRO A 6 -53.77 -3.84 1.27
N ALA A 7 -53.92 -3.66 -0.04
CA ALA A 7 -55.20 -3.80 -0.74
C ALA A 7 -54.99 -4.52 -2.09
N ASP A 8 -55.92 -5.43 -2.43
CA ASP A 8 -55.83 -6.36 -3.56
C ASP A 8 -56.23 -5.76 -4.93
N GLY A 9 -56.03 -6.55 -5.99
CA GLY A 9 -56.47 -6.27 -7.39
C GLY A 9 -57.99 -6.41 -7.61
N PRO A 10 -58.50 -6.69 -8.84
CA PRO A 10 -57.94 -7.61 -9.86
C PRO A 10 -57.65 -6.87 -11.21
N ASP A 11 -57.50 -7.44 -12.41
CA ASP A 11 -57.74 -8.81 -12.93
C ASP A 11 -56.79 -9.16 -14.12
N ALA A 12 -57.02 -10.29 -14.80
CA ALA A 12 -56.10 -10.98 -15.71
C ALA A 12 -56.45 -10.91 -17.23
N SER A 13 -55.66 -11.65 -18.02
CA SER A 13 -55.70 -11.89 -19.47
C SER A 13 -55.17 -10.73 -20.36
N THR A 14 -54.24 -10.94 -21.29
CA THR A 14 -54.22 -12.03 -22.27
C THR A 14 -52.79 -12.44 -22.67
N GLN A 15 -52.49 -13.74 -22.65
CA GLN A 15 -51.32 -14.31 -23.34
C GLN A 15 -51.56 -14.34 -24.86
N ARG A 16 -50.53 -14.06 -25.67
CA ARG A 16 -50.44 -14.57 -27.05
C ARG A 16 -49.05 -15.10 -27.35
N SER A 17 -49.02 -16.32 -27.90
CA SER A 17 -47.83 -17.07 -28.29
C SER A 17 -47.10 -16.47 -29.50
N PRO A 18 -45.82 -16.84 -29.71
CA PRO A 18 -45.06 -16.46 -30.88
C PRO A 18 -45.32 -17.44 -32.04
N ASP A 19 -45.99 -16.98 -33.10
CA ASP A 19 -46.02 -17.66 -34.40
C ASP A 19 -46.13 -16.62 -35.53
N GLY A 20 -45.04 -16.46 -36.29
CA GLY A 20 -44.95 -15.63 -37.49
C GLY A 20 -44.37 -16.47 -38.64
N PRO A 21 -44.91 -16.36 -39.87
CA PRO A 21 -44.67 -17.36 -40.89
C PRO A 21 -43.24 -17.35 -41.46
N VAL A 22 -42.67 -18.54 -41.63
CA VAL A 22 -41.41 -18.77 -42.33
C VAL A 22 -41.57 -18.46 -43.81
N ALA A 23 -40.80 -17.49 -44.32
CA ALA A 23 -40.74 -17.18 -45.75
C ALA A 23 -39.84 -18.18 -46.50
N ALA A 24 -40.33 -18.69 -47.64
CA ALA A 24 -39.60 -19.63 -48.48
C ALA A 24 -38.48 -18.95 -49.31
N PRO A 25 -37.39 -19.65 -49.68
CA PRO A 25 -36.30 -19.08 -50.47
C PRO A 25 -36.69 -18.95 -51.95
N GLY A 26 -36.50 -17.77 -52.53
CA GLY A 26 -36.59 -17.53 -53.97
C GLY A 26 -35.30 -17.93 -54.71
N PRO A 27 -35.37 -18.33 -56.00
CA PRO A 27 -34.22 -18.86 -56.72
C PRO A 27 -33.35 -17.78 -57.38
N GLY A 28 -32.03 -18.00 -57.34
CA GLY A 28 -31.10 -17.66 -58.44
C GLY A 28 -31.00 -16.21 -58.90
N GLY A 29 -30.19 -15.39 -58.21
CA GLY A 29 -29.67 -14.12 -58.72
C GLY A 29 -28.15 -14.06 -58.61
N SER A 30 -27.43 -14.31 -59.71
CA SER A 30 -25.96 -14.27 -59.76
C SER A 30 -25.43 -12.84 -59.79
N GLY A 31 -25.49 -12.15 -58.66
CA GLY A 31 -24.83 -10.86 -58.45
C GLY A 31 -23.36 -11.07 -58.07
N GLY A 32 -22.43 -10.67 -58.93
CA GLY A 32 -21.01 -10.72 -58.63
C GLY A 32 -20.65 -9.77 -57.50
N THR A 33 -20.11 -10.30 -56.40
CA THR A 33 -19.51 -9.49 -55.33
C THR A 33 -18.40 -8.62 -55.94
N PRO A 34 -18.41 -7.29 -55.78
CA PRO A 34 -17.25 -6.50 -56.13
C PRO A 34 -16.06 -6.98 -55.29
N PRO A 35 -14.82 -7.00 -55.83
CA PRO A 35 -13.66 -7.36 -55.03
C PRO A 35 -13.61 -6.39 -53.84
N GLY A 36 -13.71 -6.92 -52.63
CA GLY A 36 -13.73 -6.10 -51.43
C GLY A 36 -12.48 -5.25 -51.36
N ASP A 37 -12.63 -4.00 -50.91
CA ASP A 37 -11.51 -3.12 -50.61
C ASP A 37 -10.59 -3.83 -49.60
N VAL A 38 -9.52 -4.44 -50.10
CA VAL A 38 -8.40 -4.88 -49.27
C VAL A 38 -7.92 -3.62 -48.57
N PRO A 39 -7.93 -3.54 -47.23
CA PRO A 39 -7.53 -2.32 -46.53
C PRO A 39 -6.13 -1.94 -46.99
N ALA A 40 -6.02 -0.79 -47.68
CA ALA A 40 -4.77 -0.40 -48.31
C ALA A 40 -3.67 -0.37 -47.25
N GLU A 41 -2.62 -1.18 -47.44
CA GLU A 41 -1.52 -1.28 -46.48
C GLU A 41 -1.03 0.12 -46.12
N ARG A 42 -1.16 0.48 -44.83
CA ARG A 42 -0.79 1.81 -44.34
C ARG A 42 0.67 2.03 -44.65
N ARG A 43 0.94 2.87 -45.66
CA ARG A 43 2.29 3.11 -46.18
C ARG A 43 3.16 3.68 -45.07
N ARG A 44 4.13 2.90 -44.58
CA ARG A 44 5.00 3.23 -43.44
C ARG A 44 5.65 4.60 -43.66
N THR A 45 5.54 5.51 -42.69
CA THR A 45 6.14 6.85 -42.79
C THR A 45 7.39 6.98 -41.91
N ALA A 46 8.25 7.96 -42.23
CA ALA A 46 9.39 8.30 -41.38
C ALA A 46 8.98 8.80 -39.97
N ALA A 47 7.73 9.22 -39.77
CA ALA A 47 7.20 9.55 -38.44
C ALA A 47 6.89 8.27 -37.63
N ASP A 48 6.41 7.22 -38.28
CA ASP A 48 6.12 5.92 -37.66
C ASP A 48 7.43 5.24 -37.24
N VAL A 49 8.44 5.20 -38.11
CA VAL A 49 9.79 4.71 -37.77
C VAL A 49 10.37 5.43 -36.55
N ARG A 50 10.24 6.77 -36.46
CA ARG A 50 10.68 7.53 -35.27
C ARG A 50 9.83 7.26 -34.03
N ARG A 51 8.56 6.86 -34.18
CA ARG A 51 7.67 6.49 -33.09
C ARG A 51 8.01 5.10 -32.56
N TRP A 52 8.03 4.08 -33.42
CA TRP A 52 8.37 2.70 -33.05
C TRP A 52 9.78 2.57 -32.46
N ARG A 53 10.77 3.35 -32.93
CA ARG A 53 12.11 3.38 -32.31
C ARG A 53 12.16 3.98 -30.90
N ARG A 54 11.16 4.78 -30.51
CA ARG A 54 11.00 5.25 -29.12
C ARG A 54 10.39 4.15 -28.26
N TYR A 55 9.27 3.55 -28.70
CA TYR A 55 8.69 2.39 -28.00
C TYR A 55 9.71 1.28 -27.80
N LEU A 56 10.44 0.87 -28.85
CA LEU A 56 11.55 -0.08 -28.73
C LEU A 56 12.61 0.31 -27.68
N ALA A 57 12.84 1.60 -27.43
CA ALA A 57 13.78 2.08 -26.43
C ALA A 57 13.16 2.17 -25.01
N ASP A 58 11.85 2.33 -24.92
CA ASP A 58 11.07 2.38 -23.69
C ASP A 58 10.81 0.95 -23.16
N GLU A 59 10.31 0.01 -23.99
CA GLU A 59 10.16 -1.43 -23.65
C GLU A 59 11.47 -2.01 -23.08
N ARG A 60 12.60 -1.70 -23.73
CA ARG A 60 13.95 -2.14 -23.30
C ARG A 60 14.35 -1.52 -21.95
N ALA A 61 13.91 -0.31 -21.67
CA ALA A 61 14.19 0.37 -20.40
C ALA A 61 13.32 -0.18 -19.26
N GLU A 62 12.03 -0.44 -19.50
CA GLU A 62 11.13 -1.11 -18.55
C GLU A 62 11.60 -2.54 -18.25
N ALA A 63 11.91 -3.34 -19.28
CA ALA A 63 12.46 -4.68 -19.10
C ALA A 63 13.75 -4.67 -18.26
N ALA A 64 14.60 -3.65 -18.40
CA ALA A 64 15.79 -3.47 -17.59
C ALA A 64 15.48 -3.05 -16.15
N VAL A 65 14.48 -2.21 -15.92
CA VAL A 65 13.98 -1.83 -14.58
C VAL A 65 13.46 -3.07 -13.84
N TYR A 66 12.62 -3.88 -14.48
CA TYR A 66 12.07 -5.09 -13.87
C TYR A 66 13.15 -6.13 -13.53
N ARG A 67 14.16 -6.33 -14.40
CA ARG A 67 15.31 -7.21 -14.12
C ARG A 67 16.18 -6.71 -12.95
N ASP A 68 16.45 -5.40 -12.87
CA ASP A 68 17.21 -4.83 -11.76
C ASP A 68 16.46 -4.95 -10.43
N LEU A 69 15.14 -4.72 -10.43
CA LEU A 69 14.29 -4.96 -9.25
C LEU A 69 14.27 -6.45 -8.87
N ALA A 70 14.10 -7.36 -9.83
CA ALA A 70 14.10 -8.80 -9.60
C ALA A 70 15.42 -9.32 -9.00
N SER A 71 16.56 -8.72 -9.37
CA SER A 71 17.89 -9.10 -8.86
C SER A 71 18.05 -8.91 -7.33
N ARG A 72 17.13 -8.16 -6.69
CA ARG A 72 17.16 -7.79 -5.27
C ARG A 72 15.99 -8.38 -4.48
N ARG A 73 15.27 -9.32 -5.09
CA ARG A 73 14.08 -9.98 -4.53
C ARG A 73 14.26 -11.49 -4.49
N THR A 74 13.45 -12.16 -3.71
CA THR A 74 13.40 -13.62 -3.58
C THR A 74 11.95 -14.10 -3.60
N GLY A 75 11.73 -15.39 -3.88
CA GLY A 75 10.39 -15.98 -3.98
C GLY A 75 9.50 -15.33 -5.05
N GLU A 76 8.18 -15.36 -4.80
CA GLU A 76 7.11 -14.93 -5.72
C GLU A 76 7.34 -13.53 -6.31
N GLU A 77 7.78 -12.54 -5.52
CA GLU A 77 8.03 -11.18 -6.01
C GLU A 77 9.09 -11.11 -7.12
N ARG A 78 10.14 -11.94 -7.01
CA ARG A 78 11.17 -12.05 -8.05
C ARG A 78 10.62 -12.70 -9.32
N GLU A 79 9.80 -13.73 -9.17
CA GLU A 79 9.20 -14.46 -10.29
C GLU A 79 8.23 -13.58 -11.08
N ILE A 80 7.37 -12.82 -10.39
CA ILE A 80 6.46 -11.86 -11.03
C ILE A 80 7.25 -10.77 -11.79
N LEU A 81 8.30 -10.21 -11.17
CA LEU A 81 9.14 -9.20 -11.84
C LEU A 81 9.89 -9.75 -13.07
N LEU A 82 10.34 -11.01 -13.03
CA LEU A 82 10.95 -11.65 -14.19
C LEU A 82 9.90 -11.97 -15.28
N ALA A 83 8.67 -12.33 -14.91
CA ALA A 83 7.58 -12.54 -15.86
C ALA A 83 7.21 -11.24 -16.61
N LEU A 84 7.12 -10.11 -15.91
CA LEU A 84 6.97 -8.77 -16.53
C LEU A 84 8.15 -8.47 -17.48
N ALA A 85 9.40 -8.67 -17.04
CA ALA A 85 10.58 -8.45 -17.87
C ALA A 85 10.70 -9.37 -19.11
N LEU A 86 9.97 -10.48 -19.13
CA LEU A 86 9.84 -11.38 -20.28
C LEU A 86 8.67 -10.96 -21.19
N ALA A 87 7.62 -10.33 -20.63
CA ALA A 87 6.52 -9.77 -21.38
C ALA A 87 6.94 -8.57 -22.23
N GLU A 88 7.72 -7.63 -21.67
CA GLU A 88 8.28 -6.52 -22.46
C GLU A 88 9.24 -7.02 -23.55
N GLY A 89 9.81 -8.22 -23.39
CA GLY A 89 10.58 -8.88 -24.45
C GLY A 89 9.73 -9.31 -25.66
N ARG A 90 8.43 -9.56 -25.47
CA ARG A 90 7.48 -9.79 -26.57
C ARG A 90 7.11 -8.48 -27.28
N HIS A 91 6.94 -7.40 -26.51
CA HIS A 91 6.69 -6.07 -27.05
C HIS A 91 7.90 -5.54 -27.83
N GLU A 92 9.12 -5.70 -27.29
CA GLU A 92 10.38 -5.43 -27.98
C GLU A 92 10.40 -6.11 -29.35
N LYS A 93 10.02 -7.39 -29.41
CA LYS A 93 9.97 -8.14 -30.67
C LYS A 93 8.95 -7.56 -31.66
N HIS A 94 7.73 -7.21 -31.23
CA HIS A 94 6.73 -6.58 -32.11
C HIS A 94 7.27 -5.29 -32.77
N TRP A 95 7.95 -4.43 -31.99
CA TRP A 95 8.54 -3.20 -32.55
C TRP A 95 9.74 -3.48 -33.45
N LEU A 96 10.54 -4.52 -33.18
CA LEU A 96 11.62 -4.97 -34.09
C LEU A 96 11.05 -5.49 -35.42
N ASP A 97 10.00 -6.31 -35.37
CA ASP A 97 9.35 -6.88 -36.56
C ASP A 97 8.68 -5.78 -37.42
N LEU A 98 8.13 -4.72 -36.79
CA LEU A 98 7.66 -3.52 -37.50
C LEU A 98 8.78 -2.66 -38.09
N LEU A 99 9.93 -2.55 -37.41
CA LEU A 99 11.05 -1.73 -37.88
C LEU A 99 11.91 -2.40 -38.95
N GLY A 100 12.11 -3.72 -38.89
CA GLY A 100 13.03 -4.42 -39.80
C GLY A 100 14.43 -3.80 -39.77
N ASP A 101 14.94 -3.40 -40.94
CA ASP A 101 16.26 -2.77 -41.08
C ASP A 101 16.33 -1.33 -40.51
N ASP A 102 15.19 -0.66 -40.31
CA ASP A 102 15.12 0.75 -39.89
C ASP A 102 15.39 0.99 -38.38
N VAL A 103 15.68 -0.06 -37.60
CA VAL A 103 16.00 0.04 -36.16
C VAL A 103 17.12 1.05 -35.87
N GLY A 104 18.13 1.09 -36.74
CA GLY A 104 19.26 2.03 -36.67
C GLY A 104 20.01 2.01 -35.32
N ARG A 105 20.59 3.15 -34.94
CA ARG A 105 21.25 3.28 -33.63
C ARG A 105 20.23 3.28 -32.49
N PRO A 106 20.51 2.64 -31.34
CA PRO A 106 19.64 2.68 -30.17
C PRO A 106 19.32 4.12 -29.76
N LEU A 107 18.02 4.45 -29.69
CA LEU A 107 17.59 5.67 -29.03
C LEU A 107 17.71 5.51 -27.51
N ARG A 108 17.83 6.63 -26.81
CA ARG A 108 17.60 6.66 -25.37
C ARG A 108 16.09 6.77 -25.17
N GLY A 109 15.51 5.86 -24.40
CA GLY A 109 14.13 5.97 -23.92
C GLY A 109 13.90 7.26 -23.13
N ASP A 110 12.65 7.53 -22.75
CA ASP A 110 12.28 8.83 -22.18
C ASP A 110 13.15 9.22 -20.97
N LEU A 111 13.33 10.53 -20.76
CA LEU A 111 14.03 11.08 -19.60
C LEU A 111 13.49 10.47 -18.31
N ARG A 112 12.18 10.26 -18.24
CA ARG A 112 11.48 9.72 -17.09
C ARG A 112 11.80 8.25 -16.84
N THR A 113 11.73 7.40 -17.87
CA THR A 113 12.05 5.96 -17.76
C THR A 113 13.54 5.77 -17.41
N ARG A 114 14.42 6.67 -17.88
CA ARG A 114 15.83 6.72 -17.44
C ARG A 114 16.02 7.14 -15.98
N VAL A 115 15.26 8.11 -15.48
CA VAL A 115 15.28 8.47 -14.05
C VAL A 115 14.75 7.33 -13.19
N LEU A 116 13.69 6.65 -13.63
CA LEU A 116 13.17 5.42 -13.02
C LEU A 116 14.22 4.32 -12.96
N GLY A 117 14.90 4.01 -14.06
CA GLY A 117 15.99 3.02 -14.10
C GLY A 117 17.23 3.42 -13.30
N TRP A 118 17.45 4.71 -13.01
CA TRP A 118 18.47 5.13 -12.05
C TRP A 118 18.02 4.93 -10.60
N LEU A 119 16.76 5.27 -10.28
CA LEU A 119 16.16 5.06 -8.95
C LEU A 119 16.03 3.57 -8.62
N ALA A 120 15.64 2.72 -9.58
CA ALA A 120 15.72 1.27 -9.50
C ALA A 120 17.11 0.84 -9.05
N ARG A 121 18.13 1.21 -9.83
CA ARG A 121 19.50 0.80 -9.56
C ARG A 121 20.05 1.29 -8.24
N ARG A 122 19.62 2.46 -7.75
CA ARG A 122 20.13 3.03 -6.49
C ARG A 122 19.36 2.61 -5.23
N PHE A 123 18.07 2.30 -5.35
CA PHE A 123 17.17 2.10 -4.20
C PHE A 123 16.36 0.80 -4.21
N GLY A 124 16.15 0.11 -5.35
CA GLY A 124 15.59 -1.25 -5.45
C GLY A 124 14.19 -1.48 -4.83
N GLY A 125 13.50 -0.41 -4.47
CA GLY A 125 12.39 -0.45 -3.53
C GLY A 125 11.01 -0.45 -4.17
N VAL A 126 10.00 -0.74 -3.36
CA VAL A 126 8.56 -0.63 -3.67
C VAL A 126 8.21 0.76 -4.26
N PHE A 127 8.91 1.79 -3.77
CA PHE A 127 8.89 3.18 -4.25
C PHE A 127 9.13 3.32 -5.76
N VAL A 128 9.98 2.47 -6.33
CA VAL A 128 10.34 2.50 -7.76
C VAL A 128 9.21 1.90 -8.59
N LEU A 129 8.62 0.77 -8.15
CA LEU A 129 7.40 0.23 -8.77
C LEU A 129 6.28 1.28 -8.75
N ALA A 130 6.01 1.90 -7.59
CA ALA A 130 4.96 2.91 -7.47
C ALA A 130 5.18 4.15 -8.37
N LEU A 131 6.44 4.51 -8.66
CA LEU A 131 6.77 5.60 -9.58
C LEU A 131 6.70 5.17 -11.05
N ALA A 132 6.99 3.89 -11.34
CA ALA A 132 6.86 3.25 -12.65
C ALA A 132 5.39 3.10 -13.06
N GLN A 133 4.50 2.63 -12.19
CA GLN A 133 3.05 2.61 -12.44
C GLN A 133 2.51 3.93 -12.99
N ARG A 134 2.92 5.04 -12.36
CA ARG A 134 2.46 6.37 -12.74
C ARG A 134 3.03 6.82 -14.09
N ALA A 135 4.05 6.12 -14.61
CA ALA A 135 4.59 6.28 -15.95
C ALA A 135 3.67 5.62 -16.97
N GLU A 136 3.39 4.34 -16.77
CA GLU A 136 2.53 3.53 -17.65
C GLU A 136 1.11 4.10 -17.78
N ALA A 137 0.53 4.55 -16.67
CA ALA A 137 -0.76 5.26 -16.64
C ALA A 137 -0.82 6.57 -17.47
N ARG A 138 0.27 6.97 -18.14
CA ARG A 138 0.36 8.17 -19.00
C ARG A 138 0.93 7.91 -20.40
N SER A 139 1.45 6.72 -20.69
CA SER A 139 1.93 6.29 -22.02
C SER A 139 0.89 5.47 -22.81
N GLY A 140 -0.11 4.92 -22.12
CA GLY A 140 -1.12 3.96 -22.59
C GLY A 140 -1.37 3.87 -24.10
N TYR A 141 -0.96 2.73 -24.67
CA TYR A 141 -1.16 2.29 -26.06
C TYR A 141 -2.61 2.25 -26.57
N GLY A 142 -3.61 2.54 -25.73
CA GLY A 142 -5.05 2.43 -26.06
C GLY A 142 -5.58 3.36 -27.17
N SER A 143 -4.72 4.15 -27.81
CA SER A 143 -5.05 4.97 -29.00
C SER A 143 -4.11 4.73 -30.20
N GLU A 144 -3.18 3.78 -30.09
CA GLU A 144 -2.13 3.53 -31.09
C GLU A 144 -2.56 2.49 -32.12
N ALA A 145 -2.68 2.91 -33.38
CA ALA A 145 -3.19 2.07 -34.45
C ALA A 145 -2.19 1.05 -35.03
N ASP A 146 -0.99 0.92 -34.44
CA ASP A 146 0.02 -0.11 -34.79
C ASP A 146 0.35 -1.04 -33.59
N ALA A 147 -0.25 -0.80 -32.41
CA ALA A 147 -0.15 -1.70 -31.27
C ALA A 147 -1.20 -2.81 -31.39
N THR A 148 -0.86 -4.05 -31.03
CA THR A 148 -1.83 -5.15 -31.11
C THR A 148 -2.86 -5.06 -29.96
N PRO A 149 -4.09 -5.56 -30.14
CA PRO A 149 -5.06 -5.67 -29.05
C PRO A 149 -4.55 -6.49 -27.86
N ALA A 150 -3.64 -7.45 -28.11
CA ALA A 150 -2.97 -8.24 -27.08
C ALA A 150 -2.00 -7.37 -26.25
N MET A 151 -1.12 -6.58 -26.88
CA MET A 151 -0.23 -5.64 -26.18
C MET A 151 -1.01 -4.61 -25.36
N ALA A 152 -2.10 -4.07 -25.92
CA ALA A 152 -2.97 -3.11 -25.21
C ALA A 152 -3.78 -3.74 -24.06
N ALA A 153 -3.81 -5.08 -23.96
CA ALA A 153 -4.36 -5.83 -22.83
C ALA A 153 -3.26 -6.21 -21.82
N ASP A 154 -2.13 -6.74 -22.28
CA ASP A 154 -0.94 -7.04 -21.48
C ASP A 154 -0.53 -5.81 -20.67
N GLU A 155 -0.47 -4.61 -21.29
CA GLU A 155 -0.15 -3.34 -20.63
C GLU A 155 -1.07 -3.01 -19.42
N ARG A 156 -2.38 -3.22 -19.57
CA ARG A 156 -3.34 -2.96 -18.47
C ARG A 156 -3.15 -3.96 -17.32
N ILE A 157 -2.78 -5.19 -17.65
CA ILE A 157 -2.46 -6.22 -16.66
C ILE A 157 -1.10 -5.94 -16.02
N HIS A 158 -0.12 -5.42 -16.76
CA HIS A 158 1.17 -4.96 -16.20
C HIS A 158 0.95 -3.84 -15.18
N GLU A 159 0.17 -2.81 -15.51
CA GLU A 159 -0.16 -1.73 -14.57
C GLU A 159 -0.76 -2.29 -13.25
N GLU A 160 -1.69 -3.23 -13.35
CA GLU A 160 -2.36 -3.85 -12.22
C GLU A 160 -1.46 -4.80 -11.40
N VAL A 161 -0.62 -5.61 -12.06
CA VAL A 161 0.36 -6.46 -11.37
C VAL A 161 1.37 -5.60 -10.60
N VAL A 162 1.86 -4.52 -11.22
CA VAL A 162 2.75 -3.55 -10.55
C VAL A 162 1.99 -2.82 -9.43
N ARG A 163 0.67 -2.58 -9.55
CA ARG A 163 -0.19 -2.05 -8.46
C ARG A 163 -0.28 -3.00 -7.27
N GLY A 164 -0.46 -4.29 -7.54
CA GLY A 164 -0.47 -5.35 -6.54
C GLY A 164 0.85 -5.41 -5.78
N LEU A 165 1.99 -5.46 -6.49
CA LEU A 165 3.32 -5.46 -5.90
C LEU A 165 3.61 -4.18 -5.10
N ALA A 166 3.29 -3.01 -5.66
CA ALA A 166 3.47 -1.72 -4.98
C ALA A 166 2.58 -1.60 -3.72
N THR A 167 1.41 -2.24 -3.70
CA THR A 167 0.50 -2.23 -2.54
C THR A 167 0.95 -3.22 -1.47
N ARG A 168 1.28 -4.48 -1.82
CA ARG A 168 1.86 -5.46 -0.89
C ARG A 168 3.12 -4.90 -0.21
N GLY A 169 4.02 -4.29 -1.00
CA GLY A 169 5.23 -3.69 -0.48
C GLY A 169 5.01 -2.46 0.42
N ARG A 170 3.97 -1.66 0.17
CA ARG A 170 3.60 -0.54 1.07
C ARG A 170 3.03 -1.04 2.39
N ASN A 171 2.21 -2.09 2.36
CA ASN A 171 1.60 -2.66 3.56
C ASN A 171 2.67 -3.18 4.52
N ARG A 172 3.67 -3.95 4.04
CA ARG A 172 4.82 -4.40 4.85
C ARG A 172 5.67 -3.26 5.45
N LEU A 173 5.65 -2.07 4.84
CA LEU A 173 6.36 -0.90 5.37
C LEU A 173 5.49 -0.08 6.34
N SER A 174 4.16 -0.25 6.35
CA SER A 174 3.23 0.82 6.76
C SER A 174 3.24 1.18 8.25
N GLY A 175 3.56 0.25 9.15
CA GLY A 175 3.67 0.51 10.58
C GLY A 175 4.93 1.32 10.92
N THR A 176 6.08 0.65 10.94
CA THR A 176 7.36 1.22 11.39
C THR A 176 7.82 2.42 10.56
N PHE A 177 7.62 2.40 9.23
CA PHE A 177 8.06 3.51 8.38
C PHE A 177 7.24 4.79 8.64
N ARG A 178 5.94 4.64 8.90
CA ARG A 178 5.04 5.78 9.15
C ARG A 178 5.41 6.46 10.46
N ALA A 179 5.65 5.68 11.52
CA ALA A 179 6.17 6.18 12.79
C ALA A 179 7.53 6.88 12.61
N ALA A 180 8.45 6.27 11.86
CA ALA A 180 9.78 6.83 11.59
C ALA A 180 9.74 8.20 10.88
N VAL A 181 8.98 8.32 9.79
CA VAL A 181 8.93 9.59 9.03
C VAL A 181 8.16 10.67 9.77
N PHE A 182 7.08 10.33 10.48
CA PHE A 182 6.39 11.32 11.32
C PHE A 182 7.27 11.75 12.49
N GLY A 183 7.96 10.85 13.18
CA GLY A 183 8.90 11.23 14.24
C GLY A 183 10.00 12.17 13.75
N ALA A 184 10.66 11.85 12.65
CA ALA A 184 11.67 12.73 12.06
C ALA A 184 11.09 14.09 11.63
N ASN A 185 9.90 14.13 11.03
CA ASN A 185 9.24 15.39 10.67
C ASN A 185 8.84 16.22 11.90
N ASP A 186 8.29 15.59 12.93
CA ASP A 186 7.82 16.29 14.12
C ASP A 186 9.01 16.85 14.91
N GLY A 187 10.13 16.12 14.97
CA GLY A 187 11.40 16.63 15.48
C GLY A 187 11.92 17.82 14.68
N LEU A 188 11.95 17.71 13.34
CA LEU A 188 12.37 18.80 12.44
C LEU A 188 11.54 20.08 12.66
N VAL A 189 10.21 19.96 12.66
CA VAL A 189 9.30 21.11 12.74
C VAL A 189 9.26 21.71 14.14
N SER A 190 9.07 20.88 15.18
CA SER A 190 8.93 21.37 16.56
C SER A 190 10.19 22.05 17.05
N ASN A 191 11.37 21.47 16.80
CA ASN A 191 12.61 22.02 17.31
C ASN A 191 13.13 23.19 16.46
N LEU A 192 12.84 23.24 15.14
CA LEU A 192 13.06 24.45 14.34
C LEU A 192 12.22 25.61 14.88
N ALA A 193 10.93 25.36 15.12
CA ALA A 193 10.01 26.37 15.63
C ALA A 193 10.43 26.86 17.02
N LEU A 194 10.87 25.98 17.91
CA LEU A 194 11.39 26.35 19.23
C LEU A 194 12.67 27.22 19.12
N VAL A 195 13.66 26.78 18.34
CA VAL A 195 14.93 27.48 18.15
C VAL A 195 14.73 28.86 17.51
N LEU A 196 13.85 28.98 16.51
CA LEU A 196 13.53 30.28 15.88
C LEU A 196 12.76 31.20 16.83
N GLY A 197 11.82 30.68 17.63
CA GLY A 197 11.07 31.48 18.59
C GLY A 197 11.96 32.07 19.69
N ILE A 198 12.85 31.27 20.26
CA ILE A 198 13.81 31.74 21.28
C ILE A 198 14.89 32.64 20.66
N GLY A 199 15.31 32.37 19.42
CA GLY A 199 16.22 33.27 18.70
C GLY A 199 15.60 34.64 18.40
N ALA A 200 14.30 34.69 18.11
CA ALA A 200 13.57 35.92 17.80
C ALA A 200 13.34 36.84 19.01
N SER A 201 13.34 36.31 20.24
CA SER A 201 13.21 37.13 21.45
C SER A 201 14.49 37.86 21.86
N GLY A 202 15.59 37.71 21.10
CA GLY A 202 16.89 38.30 21.43
C GLY A 202 17.69 37.50 22.48
N ALA A 203 17.26 36.28 22.80
CA ALA A 203 17.96 35.43 23.76
C ALA A 203 19.40 35.10 23.31
N SER A 204 20.30 34.87 24.28
CA SER A 204 21.69 34.53 24.00
C SER A 204 21.81 33.23 23.19
N GLN A 205 22.86 33.10 22.38
CA GLN A 205 23.15 31.86 21.64
C GLN A 205 23.23 30.62 22.56
N HIS A 206 23.78 30.77 23.76
CA HIS A 206 23.84 29.69 24.75
C HIS A 206 22.42 29.28 25.21
N THR A 207 21.53 30.26 25.41
CA THR A 207 20.11 30.02 25.70
C THR A 207 19.44 29.27 24.54
N VAL A 208 19.60 29.75 23.30
CA VAL A 208 19.01 29.12 22.10
C VAL A 208 19.48 27.67 21.94
N LEU A 209 20.79 27.41 22.10
CA LEU A 209 21.37 26.07 22.03
C LEU A 209 20.85 25.17 23.16
N LEU A 210 20.85 25.64 24.41
CA LEU A 210 20.37 24.88 25.55
C LEU A 210 18.88 24.54 25.40
N THR A 211 18.06 25.49 24.96
CA THR A 211 16.63 25.25 24.72
C THR A 211 16.39 24.29 23.55
N GLY A 212 17.17 24.37 22.47
CA GLY A 212 17.09 23.41 21.37
C GLY A 212 17.52 21.99 21.75
N LEU A 213 18.52 21.83 22.62
CA LEU A 213 18.93 20.52 23.14
C LEU A 213 17.91 19.96 24.16
N ALA A 214 17.38 20.81 25.03
CA ALA A 214 16.35 20.42 25.99
C ALA A 214 15.04 20.04 25.29
N GLY A 215 14.62 20.81 24.28
CA GLY A 215 13.44 20.52 23.44
C GLY A 215 13.58 19.23 22.65
N LEU A 216 14.75 18.99 22.06
CA LEU A 216 15.10 17.71 21.42
C LEU A 216 14.93 16.54 22.39
N LEU A 217 15.56 16.59 23.56
CA LEU A 217 15.54 15.48 24.51
C LEU A 217 14.14 15.25 25.11
N ALA A 218 13.46 16.32 25.52
CA ALA A 218 12.11 16.24 26.08
C ALA A 218 11.10 15.71 25.05
N GLY A 219 11.17 16.20 23.81
CA GLY A 219 10.32 15.73 22.71
C GLY A 219 10.60 14.27 22.33
N ALA A 220 11.87 13.87 22.24
CA ALA A 220 12.24 12.49 21.93
C ALA A 220 11.77 11.51 23.02
N LEU A 221 11.97 11.85 24.30
CA LEU A 221 11.47 11.06 25.43
C LEU A 221 9.94 10.99 25.44
N SER A 222 9.26 12.11 25.22
CA SER A 222 7.79 12.15 25.15
C SER A 222 7.25 11.30 24.00
N MET A 223 7.87 11.34 22.83
CA MET A 223 7.44 10.55 21.67
C MET A 223 7.71 9.06 21.86
N GLY A 224 8.89 8.69 22.39
CA GLY A 224 9.19 7.30 22.72
C GLY A 224 8.24 6.71 23.78
N ALA A 225 7.95 7.47 24.84
CA ALA A 225 6.99 7.07 25.87
C ALA A 225 5.55 6.97 25.33
N GLY A 226 5.14 7.91 24.47
CA GLY A 226 3.83 7.88 23.82
C GLY A 226 3.64 6.65 22.92
N GLU A 227 4.65 6.30 22.12
CA GLU A 227 4.64 5.10 21.28
C GLU A 227 4.60 3.82 22.13
N PHE A 228 5.41 3.75 23.20
CA PHE A 228 5.41 2.62 24.13
C PHE A 228 4.01 2.36 24.70
N VAL A 229 3.38 3.41 25.24
CA VAL A 229 2.04 3.32 25.82
C VAL A 229 0.99 2.98 24.76
N SER A 230 1.11 3.54 23.54
CA SER A 230 0.17 3.25 22.45
C SER A 230 0.21 1.79 22.02
N VAL A 231 1.40 1.25 21.71
CA VAL A 231 1.58 -0.15 21.28
C VAL A 231 1.20 -1.11 22.41
N ARG A 232 1.57 -0.79 23.66
CA ARG A 232 1.19 -1.60 24.82
C ARG A 232 -0.33 -1.63 25.03
N SER A 233 -1.00 -0.48 24.96
CA SER A 233 -2.45 -0.40 25.11
C SER A 233 -3.20 -1.12 23.97
N GLN A 234 -2.73 -1.00 22.73
CA GLN A 234 -3.28 -1.77 21.60
C GLN A 234 -3.16 -3.27 21.83
N ARG A 235 -2.00 -3.74 22.32
CA ARG A 235 -1.79 -5.15 22.66
C ARG A 235 -2.69 -5.60 23.81
N GLU A 236 -2.80 -4.84 24.88
CA GLU A 236 -3.68 -5.14 26.03
C GLU A 236 -5.17 -5.20 25.61
N LEU A 237 -5.59 -4.38 24.64
CA LEU A 237 -6.94 -4.44 24.04
C LEU A 237 -7.16 -5.69 23.16
N LEU A 238 -6.15 -6.11 22.40
CA LEU A 238 -6.19 -7.34 21.59
C LEU A 238 -6.20 -8.59 22.47
N GLU A 239 -5.35 -8.63 23.49
CA GLU A 239 -5.31 -9.71 24.50
C GLU A 239 -6.66 -9.82 25.23
N ALA A 240 -7.29 -8.69 25.60
CA ALA A 240 -8.63 -8.67 26.18
C ALA A 240 -9.76 -9.10 25.22
N SER A 241 -9.52 -9.06 23.90
CA SER A 241 -10.50 -9.44 22.87
C SER A 241 -10.36 -10.91 22.43
N THR A 242 -9.29 -11.58 22.84
CA THR A 242 -8.96 -12.96 22.43
C THR A 242 -9.55 -13.96 23.44
N PRO A 243 -10.19 -15.07 23.00
CA PRO A 243 -10.68 -16.10 23.92
C PRO A 243 -9.58 -16.65 24.81
N THR A 244 -9.84 -16.80 26.11
CA THR A 244 -8.85 -17.37 27.03
C THR A 244 -8.66 -18.87 26.77
N ALA A 245 -7.54 -19.42 27.23
CA ALA A 245 -7.31 -20.87 27.18
C ALA A 245 -8.39 -21.67 27.92
N GLU A 246 -9.01 -21.09 28.96
CA GLU A 246 -10.17 -21.66 29.65
C GLU A 246 -11.40 -21.71 28.73
N SER A 247 -11.73 -20.61 28.02
CA SER A 247 -12.81 -20.61 27.02
C SER A 247 -12.58 -21.65 25.92
N ALA A 248 -11.33 -21.85 25.48
CA ALA A 248 -10.99 -22.88 24.51
C ALA A 248 -11.12 -24.31 25.09
N SER A 249 -10.91 -24.50 26.39
CA SER A 249 -11.11 -25.78 27.09
C SER A 249 -12.58 -26.10 27.40
N ALA A 250 -13.45 -25.09 27.39
CA ALA A 250 -14.89 -25.24 27.54
C ALA A 250 -15.58 -25.72 26.25
N LEU A 251 -14.97 -25.54 25.07
CA LEU A 251 -15.56 -25.92 23.77
C LEU A 251 -16.11 -27.37 23.69
N PRO A 252 -15.44 -28.42 24.23
CA PRO A 252 -15.98 -29.78 24.21
C PRO A 252 -17.13 -30.03 25.20
N HIS A 253 -17.38 -29.09 26.11
CA HIS A 253 -18.41 -29.13 27.15
C HIS A 253 -19.57 -28.17 26.84
N LEU A 254 -19.49 -27.44 25.73
CA LEU A 254 -20.52 -26.51 25.29
C LEU A 254 -21.78 -27.30 24.95
N ASP A 255 -22.92 -26.92 25.53
CA ASP A 255 -24.20 -27.52 25.14
C ASP A 255 -24.59 -26.99 23.76
N VAL A 256 -24.36 -27.84 22.76
CA VAL A 256 -24.58 -27.55 21.34
C VAL A 256 -26.05 -27.27 21.06
N ASP A 257 -26.97 -27.92 21.79
CA ASP A 257 -28.41 -27.74 21.63
C ASP A 257 -28.92 -26.49 22.39
N ALA A 258 -28.16 -25.96 23.35
CA ALA A 258 -28.48 -24.76 24.12
C ALA A 258 -28.13 -23.42 23.42
N ASN A 259 -27.59 -23.47 22.19
CA ASN A 259 -27.35 -22.31 21.33
C ASN A 259 -26.33 -21.27 21.85
N GLU A 260 -25.46 -21.66 22.78
CA GLU A 260 -24.49 -20.76 23.40
C GLU A 260 -23.46 -20.20 22.39
N LEU A 261 -23.12 -20.97 21.36
CA LEU A 261 -22.20 -20.53 20.31
C LEU A 261 -22.76 -19.37 19.46
N ALA A 262 -24.05 -19.39 19.12
CA ALA A 262 -24.68 -18.28 18.40
C ALA A 262 -24.79 -17.03 19.30
N LEU A 263 -24.94 -17.20 20.62
CA LEU A 263 -24.88 -16.07 21.57
C LEU A 263 -23.50 -15.39 21.56
N VAL A 264 -22.39 -16.16 21.44
CA VAL A 264 -21.04 -15.59 21.28
C VAL A 264 -20.91 -14.78 19.97
N TYR A 265 -21.42 -15.29 18.84
CA TYR A 265 -21.39 -14.54 17.58
C TYR A 265 -22.27 -13.28 17.61
N ARG A 266 -23.44 -13.34 18.24
CA ARG A 266 -24.30 -12.16 18.47
C ARG A 266 -23.63 -11.12 19.38
N ALA A 267 -22.94 -11.55 20.44
CA ALA A 267 -22.16 -10.65 21.30
C ALA A 267 -20.99 -9.97 20.55
N ARG A 268 -20.47 -10.61 19.49
CA ARG A 268 -19.49 -10.05 18.54
C ARG A 268 -20.10 -9.18 17.44
N GLY A 269 -21.41 -8.92 17.48
CA GLY A 269 -22.11 -7.99 16.56
C GLY A 269 -22.76 -8.63 15.33
N MET A 270 -22.74 -9.95 15.20
CA MET A 270 -23.38 -10.67 14.09
C MET A 270 -24.92 -10.65 14.21
N GLY A 271 -25.62 -10.60 13.07
CA GLY A 271 -27.09 -10.65 13.05
C GLY A 271 -27.63 -11.96 13.62
N ALA A 272 -28.80 -11.95 14.26
CA ALA A 272 -29.29 -13.12 15.01
C ALA A 272 -29.43 -14.40 14.16
N GLN A 273 -29.84 -14.26 12.88
CA GLN A 273 -29.93 -15.38 11.94
C GLN A 273 -28.55 -15.81 11.42
N GLU A 274 -27.72 -14.86 11.01
CA GLU A 274 -26.35 -15.11 10.53
C GLU A 274 -25.48 -15.80 11.60
N ALA A 275 -25.64 -15.41 12.86
CA ALA A 275 -24.98 -16.01 14.02
C ALA A 275 -25.39 -17.47 14.25
N GLN A 276 -26.64 -17.82 13.96
CA GLN A 276 -27.14 -19.19 14.01
C GLN A 276 -26.49 -20.02 12.90
N GLU A 277 -26.63 -19.55 11.65
CA GLU A 277 -26.10 -20.22 10.47
C GLU A 277 -24.57 -20.41 10.53
N HIS A 278 -23.85 -19.46 11.15
CA HIS A 278 -22.40 -19.57 11.38
C HIS A 278 -22.05 -20.57 12.49
N ALA A 279 -22.80 -20.60 13.60
CA ALA A 279 -22.61 -21.58 14.66
C ALA A 279 -22.80 -23.02 14.13
N ASP A 280 -23.90 -23.26 13.42
CA ASP A 280 -24.24 -24.56 12.83
C ASP A 280 -23.13 -25.05 11.88
N GLN A 281 -22.58 -24.16 11.03
CA GLN A 281 -21.46 -24.49 10.13
C GLN A 281 -20.18 -24.88 10.86
N VAL A 282 -19.84 -24.20 11.97
CA VAL A 282 -18.64 -24.51 12.77
C VAL A 282 -18.80 -25.86 13.46
N LEU A 283 -19.99 -26.13 14.01
CA LEU A 283 -20.33 -27.41 14.65
C LEU A 283 -20.27 -28.59 13.67
N LEU A 284 -20.82 -28.41 12.46
CA LEU A 284 -20.76 -29.43 11.39
C LEU A 284 -19.31 -29.74 10.97
N ARG A 285 -18.44 -28.73 10.87
CA ARG A 285 -17.01 -28.94 10.57
C ARG A 285 -16.31 -29.70 11.70
N LEU A 286 -16.53 -29.30 12.96
CA LEU A 286 -15.95 -29.98 14.12
C LEU A 286 -16.36 -31.45 14.20
N ALA A 287 -17.65 -31.75 14.01
CA ALA A 287 -18.16 -33.12 13.96
C ALA A 287 -17.51 -33.96 12.84
N ALA A 288 -17.35 -33.39 11.63
CA ALA A 288 -16.68 -34.05 10.51
C ALA A 288 -15.19 -34.33 10.81
N SER A 289 -14.47 -33.38 11.42
CA SER A 289 -13.07 -33.58 11.82
C SER A 289 -12.91 -34.58 12.98
N GLY A 290 -13.86 -34.65 13.90
CA GLY A 290 -13.88 -35.66 14.97
C GLY A 290 -14.06 -37.07 14.43
N ALA A 291 -14.92 -37.25 13.42
CA ALA A 291 -15.12 -38.53 12.75
C ALA A 291 -13.88 -39.01 11.97
N ALA A 292 -13.11 -38.10 11.39
CA ALA A 292 -11.91 -38.43 10.61
C ALA A 292 -10.75 -39.01 11.45
N SER A 293 -10.68 -38.68 12.75
CA SER A 293 -9.64 -39.18 13.66
C SER A 293 -9.95 -40.56 14.28
N GLY A 294 -11.14 -41.12 14.04
CA GLY A 294 -11.65 -42.33 14.71
C GLY A 294 -11.42 -43.67 14.00
N ALA A 295 -10.36 -43.82 13.19
CA ALA A 295 -10.19 -44.93 12.25
C ALA A 295 -9.53 -46.22 12.79
N THR A 296 -9.86 -46.66 14.02
CA THR A 296 -9.71 -48.03 14.59
C THR A 296 -10.35 -47.99 15.99
N THR A 297 -11.20 -48.91 16.47
CA THR A 297 -11.40 -50.34 16.19
C THR A 297 -12.89 -50.69 16.44
N GLY A 298 -13.40 -51.81 15.91
CA GLY A 298 -14.79 -52.21 16.11
C GLY A 298 -15.20 -52.57 17.55
N THR A 299 -16.51 -52.65 17.76
CA THR A 299 -17.25 -53.07 18.98
C THR A 299 -17.68 -51.96 19.96
N GLY A 300 -18.83 -51.34 19.66
CA GLY A 300 -19.92 -51.23 20.66
C GLY A 300 -19.75 -50.33 21.90
N ALA A 301 -18.78 -49.41 21.94
CA ALA A 301 -18.65 -48.44 23.04
C ALA A 301 -18.70 -46.99 22.53
N VAL A 302 -19.30 -46.10 23.33
CA VAL A 302 -19.41 -44.66 23.07
C VAL A 302 -18.02 -44.04 22.88
N PRO A 303 -17.80 -43.16 21.87
CA PRO A 303 -16.49 -42.54 21.68
C PRO A 303 -16.12 -41.67 22.89
N VAL A 304 -14.95 -41.95 23.48
CA VAL A 304 -14.35 -41.08 24.49
C VAL A 304 -13.90 -39.78 23.81
N ALA A 305 -14.14 -38.64 24.47
CA ALA A 305 -13.81 -37.32 23.94
C ALA A 305 -12.30 -37.19 23.57
N PRO A 306 -11.96 -36.40 22.54
CA PRO A 306 -10.58 -36.22 22.12
C PRO A 306 -9.71 -35.68 23.26
N THR A 307 -8.48 -36.18 23.38
CA THR A 307 -7.61 -35.81 24.48
C THR A 307 -7.01 -34.42 24.27
N ALA A 308 -6.51 -33.80 25.35
CA ALA A 308 -5.80 -32.51 25.26
C ALA A 308 -4.54 -32.57 24.35
N ALA A 309 -4.00 -33.77 24.09
CA ALA A 309 -2.92 -33.99 23.14
C ALA A 309 -3.40 -33.83 21.67
N ASP A 310 -4.59 -34.32 21.34
CA ASP A 310 -5.16 -34.22 19.98
C ASP A 310 -5.55 -32.78 19.65
N LEU A 311 -6.16 -32.08 20.61
CA LEU A 311 -6.51 -30.66 20.49
C LEU A 311 -5.26 -29.74 20.40
N SER A 312 -4.11 -30.17 20.95
CA SER A 312 -2.84 -29.45 20.76
C SER A 312 -2.07 -29.85 19.50
N ALA A 313 -2.35 -31.03 18.92
CA ALA A 313 -1.89 -31.40 17.57
C ALA A 313 -2.66 -30.64 16.48
N GLY A 314 -3.99 -30.53 16.61
CA GLY A 314 -4.84 -29.69 15.75
C GLY A 314 -4.42 -28.23 15.78
N ARG A 315 -4.17 -27.66 16.97
CA ARG A 315 -3.63 -26.29 17.10
C ARG A 315 -2.30 -26.10 16.37
N ARG A 316 -1.35 -27.05 16.42
CA ARG A 316 -0.10 -26.93 15.66
C ARG A 316 -0.30 -26.98 14.14
N ALA A 317 -1.36 -27.61 13.66
CA ALA A 317 -1.73 -27.58 12.24
C ALA A 317 -2.39 -26.25 11.84
N GLU A 318 -3.24 -25.66 12.70
CA GLU A 318 -3.86 -24.35 12.46
C GLU A 318 -2.92 -23.15 12.72
N GLU A 319 -1.98 -23.26 13.66
CA GLU A 319 -0.85 -22.31 13.84
C GLU A 319 0.05 -22.28 12.59
N GLY A 320 0.15 -23.40 11.86
CA GLY A 320 0.75 -23.45 10.52
C GLY A 320 -0.12 -22.85 9.41
N ALA A 321 -1.38 -22.48 9.69
CA ALA A 321 -2.37 -21.99 8.75
C ALA A 321 -2.86 -20.55 9.03
N GLY A 322 -1.98 -19.68 9.54
CA GLY A 322 -1.88 -18.30 9.03
C GLY A 322 -3.01 -17.29 9.32
N VAL A 323 -3.75 -17.39 10.42
CA VAL A 323 -4.83 -16.41 10.75
C VAL A 323 -4.65 -15.66 12.08
N ALA A 324 -3.65 -15.98 12.92
CA ALA A 324 -3.47 -15.33 14.24
C ALA A 324 -2.04 -14.84 14.60
N HIS A 325 -1.00 -15.18 13.82
CA HIS A 325 0.38 -14.79 14.15
C HIS A 325 0.97 -13.64 13.31
N ASP A 326 0.40 -13.31 12.15
CA ASP A 326 0.96 -12.31 11.22
C ASP A 326 0.79 -10.85 11.73
N ASP A 327 -0.28 -10.58 12.50
CA ASP A 327 -0.54 -9.27 13.10
C ASP A 327 0.39 -8.96 14.29
N LEU A 328 0.86 -10.00 15.01
CA LEU A 328 1.74 -9.84 16.18
C LEU A 328 3.21 -9.61 15.81
N GLU A 329 3.66 -10.06 14.62
CA GLU A 329 4.99 -9.68 14.10
C GLU A 329 4.99 -8.30 13.42
N THR A 330 3.85 -7.88 12.87
CA THR A 330 3.71 -6.58 12.17
C THR A 330 3.77 -5.38 13.13
N HIS A 331 3.57 -5.58 14.43
CA HIS A 331 3.83 -4.59 15.48
C HIS A 331 5.00 -5.05 16.35
N GLY A 332 6.21 -4.62 15.99
CA GLY A 332 7.41 -4.86 16.78
C GLY A 332 7.22 -4.45 18.25
N THR A 333 7.99 -5.07 19.17
CA THR A 333 7.80 -4.91 20.61
C THR A 333 7.65 -3.43 21.01
N ALA A 334 6.81 -3.14 22.02
CA ALA A 334 6.56 -1.76 22.47
C ALA A 334 7.86 -0.97 22.75
N TRP A 335 8.90 -1.66 23.23
CA TRP A 335 10.26 -1.14 23.36
C TRP A 335 10.95 -0.81 22.02
N GLY A 336 10.87 -1.70 21.03
CA GLY A 336 11.41 -1.45 19.69
C GLY A 336 10.72 -0.26 19.00
N ALA A 337 9.39 -0.16 19.11
CA ALA A 337 8.63 0.99 18.63
C ALA A 337 9.06 2.29 19.33
N ALA A 338 9.12 2.29 20.67
CA ALA A 338 9.53 3.43 21.48
C ALA A 338 10.95 3.95 21.16
N VAL A 339 11.93 3.04 21.08
CA VAL A 339 13.32 3.38 20.76
C VAL A 339 13.45 3.90 19.32
N SER A 340 12.70 3.31 18.38
CA SER A 340 12.61 3.79 17.01
C SER A 340 12.05 5.23 16.96
N SER A 341 10.87 5.46 17.54
CA SER A 341 10.23 6.79 17.55
C SER A 341 11.09 7.85 18.27
N PHE A 342 11.74 7.51 19.39
CA PHE A 342 12.75 8.35 20.05
C PHE A 342 13.89 8.72 19.08
N GLY A 343 14.49 7.72 18.42
CA GLY A 343 15.64 7.90 17.55
C GLY A 343 15.33 8.75 16.31
N PHE A 344 14.18 8.50 15.68
CA PHE A 344 13.73 9.30 14.54
C PHE A 344 13.42 10.74 14.94
N PHE A 345 12.69 10.97 16.04
CA PHE A 345 12.45 12.33 16.56
C PHE A 345 13.76 13.06 16.88
N ALA A 346 14.64 12.43 17.66
CA ALA A 346 15.92 13.01 18.04
C ALA A 346 16.77 13.37 16.80
N SER A 347 16.79 12.51 15.78
CA SER A 347 17.51 12.78 14.53
C SER A 347 16.97 14.01 13.78
N GLY A 348 15.65 14.18 13.74
CA GLY A 348 15.01 15.34 13.10
C GLY A 348 15.23 16.63 13.90
N ALA A 349 15.04 16.56 15.22
CA ALA A 349 15.22 17.69 16.13
C ALA A 349 16.69 18.13 16.26
N LEU A 350 17.67 17.27 15.95
CA LEU A 350 19.09 17.66 15.93
C LEU A 350 19.43 18.61 14.78
N VAL A 351 18.78 18.47 13.61
CA VAL A 351 19.07 19.25 12.39
C VAL A 351 19.07 20.78 12.61
N PRO A 352 18.03 21.40 13.22
CA PRO A 352 18.04 22.84 13.49
C PRO A 352 19.05 23.27 14.56
N VAL A 353 19.56 22.35 15.38
CA VAL A 353 20.51 22.63 16.47
C VAL A 353 21.97 22.53 16.00
N LEU A 354 22.27 21.74 14.95
CA LEU A 354 23.61 21.55 14.40
C LEU A 354 24.38 22.86 14.12
N PRO A 355 23.79 23.93 13.53
CA PRO A 355 24.52 25.18 13.31
C PRO A 355 25.04 25.80 14.60
N TYR A 356 24.23 25.78 15.67
CA TYR A 356 24.57 26.32 16.98
C TYR A 356 25.64 25.48 17.69
N LEU A 357 25.59 24.15 17.54
CA LEU A 357 26.63 23.23 18.03
C LEU A 357 27.98 23.44 17.31
N LEU A 358 27.95 23.80 16.02
CA LEU A 358 29.13 24.15 15.22
C LEU A 358 29.62 25.59 15.46
N GLY A 359 29.04 26.30 16.44
CA GLY A 359 29.45 27.66 16.82
C GLY A 359 28.94 28.77 15.90
N LEU A 360 28.04 28.49 14.94
CA LEU A 360 27.40 29.54 14.16
C LEU A 360 26.49 30.39 15.06
N THR A 361 26.47 31.70 14.78
CA THR A 361 25.82 32.70 15.62
C THR A 361 24.82 33.56 14.82
N GLY A 362 23.94 34.27 15.53
CA GLY A 362 23.05 35.29 14.96
C GLY A 362 22.17 34.80 13.80
N THR A 363 21.94 35.69 12.83
CA THR A 363 21.13 35.42 11.64
C THR A 363 21.71 34.31 10.76
N THR A 364 23.04 34.16 10.72
CA THR A 364 23.71 33.09 9.96
C THR A 364 23.31 31.71 10.48
N ALA A 365 23.28 31.51 11.81
CA ALA A 365 22.82 30.25 12.41
C ALA A 365 21.37 29.94 12.04
N VAL A 366 20.49 30.94 12.10
CA VAL A 366 19.06 30.82 11.75
C VAL A 366 18.89 30.44 10.27
N VAL A 367 19.59 31.12 9.36
CA VAL A 367 19.50 30.85 7.91
C VAL A 367 20.01 29.44 7.58
N VAL A 368 21.12 29.00 8.18
CA VAL A 368 21.64 27.64 7.96
C VAL A 368 20.69 26.60 8.55
N ALA A 369 20.17 26.80 9.77
CA ALA A 369 19.20 25.90 10.40
C ALA A 369 17.92 25.75 9.57
N ALA A 370 17.33 26.89 9.16
CA ALA A 370 16.16 26.91 8.30
C ALA A 370 16.41 26.26 6.94
N THR A 371 17.58 26.47 6.33
CA THR A 371 17.94 25.83 5.06
C THR A 371 18.08 24.31 5.21
N MET A 372 18.79 23.84 6.24
CA MET A 372 18.96 22.41 6.53
C MET A 372 17.62 21.72 6.77
N VAL A 373 16.75 22.32 7.60
CA VAL A 373 15.42 21.77 7.86
C VAL A 373 14.53 21.86 6.62
N GLY A 374 14.57 22.96 5.85
CA GLY A 374 13.80 23.08 4.61
C GLY A 374 14.15 22.01 3.56
N VAL A 375 15.43 21.70 3.39
CA VAL A 375 15.87 20.58 2.55
C VAL A 375 15.38 19.25 3.12
N ALA A 376 15.47 19.03 4.43
CA ALA A 376 14.99 17.80 5.06
C ALA A 376 13.46 17.61 4.92
N LEU A 377 12.66 18.67 5.07
CA LEU A 377 11.21 18.66 4.87
C LEU A 377 10.82 18.41 3.41
N LEU A 378 11.55 18.98 2.45
CA LEU A 378 11.36 18.71 1.02
C LEU A 378 11.66 17.24 0.69
N VAL A 379 12.77 16.69 1.21
CA VAL A 379 13.17 15.29 0.97
C VAL A 379 12.17 14.32 1.59
N THR A 380 11.86 14.46 2.89
CA THR A 380 10.92 13.58 3.59
C THR A 380 9.49 13.69 3.04
N GLY A 381 9.04 14.88 2.65
CA GLY A 381 7.75 15.08 2.00
C GLY A 381 7.68 14.51 0.58
N ALA A 382 8.77 14.56 -0.19
CA ALA A 382 8.86 13.89 -1.49
C ALA A 382 8.78 12.36 -1.34
N ILE A 383 9.53 11.78 -0.39
CA ILE A 383 9.50 10.34 -0.06
C ILE A 383 8.08 9.91 0.37
N THR A 384 7.46 10.69 1.26
CA THR A 384 6.07 10.45 1.72
C THR A 384 5.07 10.54 0.57
N GLY A 385 5.28 11.47 -0.37
CA GLY A 385 4.45 11.64 -1.55
C GLY A 385 4.53 10.46 -2.51
N LEU A 386 5.75 9.97 -2.77
CA LEU A 386 6.02 8.74 -3.54
C LEU A 386 5.30 7.53 -2.93
N LEU A 387 5.44 7.31 -1.62
CA LEU A 387 4.78 6.21 -0.91
C LEU A 387 3.25 6.32 -0.90
N SER A 388 2.72 7.53 -0.81
CA SER A 388 1.28 7.78 -0.84
C SER A 388 0.68 7.62 -2.24
N GLY A 389 1.47 7.31 -3.28
CA GLY A 389 1.02 7.32 -4.68
C GLY A 389 0.67 8.71 -5.22
N THR A 390 1.02 9.77 -4.49
CA THR A 390 0.64 11.15 -4.80
C THR A 390 1.79 11.93 -5.43
N SER A 391 1.55 13.19 -5.84
CA SER A 391 2.62 14.08 -6.35
C SER A 391 3.71 14.30 -5.28
N PRO A 392 4.98 13.89 -5.52
CA PRO A 392 6.07 14.09 -4.56
C PRO A 392 6.30 15.58 -4.29
N LEU A 393 6.29 16.40 -5.35
CA LEU A 393 6.45 17.85 -5.25
C LEU A 393 5.34 18.50 -4.41
N THR A 394 4.08 18.12 -4.62
CA THR A 394 2.95 18.70 -3.86
C THR A 394 3.03 18.33 -2.38
N ARG A 395 3.50 17.13 -2.05
CA ARG A 395 3.68 16.68 -0.66
C ARG A 395 4.89 17.34 0.01
N ALA A 396 6.01 17.45 -0.71
CA ALA A 396 7.20 18.20 -0.29
C ALA A 396 6.87 19.68 0.01
N LEU A 397 6.22 20.38 -0.92
CA LEU A 397 5.85 21.79 -0.75
C LEU A 397 4.85 21.99 0.40
N ARG A 398 3.87 21.09 0.56
CA ARG A 398 2.92 21.15 1.68
C ARG A 398 3.62 20.96 3.03
N GLN A 399 4.55 20.01 3.13
CA GLN A 399 5.28 19.75 4.37
C GLN A 399 6.23 20.91 4.70
N LEU A 400 6.90 21.49 3.69
CA LEU A 400 7.67 22.71 3.84
C LEU A 400 6.80 23.88 4.35
N ALA A 401 5.63 24.09 3.74
CA ALA A 401 4.70 25.16 4.13
C ALA A 401 4.16 24.99 5.56
N ILE A 402 3.85 23.77 5.99
CA ILE A 402 3.44 23.48 7.38
C ILE A 402 4.61 23.75 8.34
N GLY A 403 5.80 23.25 8.03
CA GLY A 403 6.98 23.42 8.89
C GLY A 403 7.41 24.88 9.07
N PHE A 404 7.49 25.63 7.97
CA PHE A 404 7.79 27.06 8.02
C PHE A 404 6.62 27.90 8.54
N GLY A 405 5.37 27.47 8.37
CA GLY A 405 4.21 28.11 8.99
C GLY A 405 4.27 28.03 10.52
N ALA A 406 4.57 26.85 11.06
CA ALA A 406 4.76 26.64 12.51
C ALA A 406 5.95 27.44 13.04
N ALA A 407 7.10 27.40 12.36
CA ALA A 407 8.28 28.16 12.77
C ALA A 407 8.11 29.68 12.61
N GLY A 408 7.32 30.14 11.63
CA GLY A 408 6.94 31.55 11.50
C GLY A 408 6.04 32.01 12.64
N ALA A 409 5.08 31.19 13.08
CA ALA A 409 4.21 31.51 14.20
C ALA A 409 4.99 31.64 15.52
N THR A 410 5.93 30.74 15.80
CA THR A 410 6.79 30.84 17.00
C THR A 410 7.83 31.95 16.90
N TYR A 411 8.36 32.24 15.71
CA TYR A 411 9.24 33.40 15.48
C TYR A 411 8.50 34.72 15.78
N LEU A 412 7.27 34.88 15.29
CA LEU A 412 6.43 36.04 15.60
C LEU A 412 6.14 36.15 17.11
N LEU A 413 5.85 35.03 17.79
CA LEU A 413 5.68 35.00 19.24
C LEU A 413 6.96 35.47 19.97
N GLY A 414 8.12 35.01 19.51
CA GLY A 414 9.42 35.44 20.01
C GLY A 414 9.67 36.94 19.87
N LEU A 415 9.35 37.52 18.70
CA LEU A 415 9.44 38.97 18.49
C LEU A 415 8.55 39.74 19.47
N VAL A 416 7.29 39.29 19.68
CA VAL A 416 6.37 39.93 20.63
C VAL A 416 6.96 39.95 22.04
N PHE A 417 7.49 38.83 22.55
CA PHE A 417 8.14 38.80 23.85
C PHE A 417 9.45 39.59 23.91
N GLY A 418 10.28 39.56 22.86
CA GLY A 418 11.52 40.36 22.79
C GLY A 418 11.26 41.87 22.84
N THR A 419 10.15 42.33 22.24
CA THR A 419 9.75 43.76 22.27
C THR A 419 9.01 44.19 23.53
N THR A 420 8.59 43.27 24.41
CA THR A 420 7.77 43.58 25.60
C THR A 420 8.47 43.28 26.93
N VAL A 421 9.55 42.49 26.91
CA VAL A 421 10.31 42.06 28.11
C VAL A 421 11.78 42.52 28.05
N GLY A 422 12.26 42.98 26.88
CA GLY A 422 13.64 43.43 26.62
C GLY A 422 13.91 44.90 26.90
#